data_AF-A0A2P4WZW1-F1
#
_entry.id   AF-A0A2P4WZW1-F1
#
_cell.length_a   1.000
_cell.length_b   1.000
_cell.length_c   1.000
_cell.angle_alpha   90.00
_cell.angle_beta   90.00
_cell.angle_gamma   90.00
#
_symmetry.space_group_name_H-M   'P 1'
#
loop_
_entity.id
_entity.type
_entity.pdbx_description
1 polymer ?
#
loop_
_entity_poly.entity_id
_entity_poly.type
_entity_poly.pdbx_seq_one_letter_code
_entity_poly.pdbx_strand_id
1 'polypeptide(L)' 'MDGYTQYTTVYPLKPKEAPEINPAMQRYIEWAYRLFRAFKVTKVITNSGREFNNEEMTN' A
#
# COMPACT_ATOMS: atom_id res chain seq x y z
N MET A 1 5.69 5.40 0.12
CA MET A 1 6.36 6.21 1.15
C MET A 1 5.33 6.50 2.23
N ASP A 2 5.70 6.35 3.49
CA ASP A 2 4.87 6.79 4.60
C ASP A 2 4.96 8.30 4.77
N GLY A 3 3.83 9.01 4.74
CA GLY A 3 3.83 10.47 4.85
C GLY A 3 4.17 11.01 6.23
N TYR A 4 3.99 10.21 7.29
CA TYR A 4 4.21 10.62 8.67
C TYR A 4 5.65 10.35 9.13
N THR A 5 6.10 9.10 8.95
CA THR A 5 7.44 8.64 9.35
C THR A 5 8.52 8.91 8.31
N GLN A 6 8.13 9.25 7.07
CA GLN A 6 9.03 9.40 5.92
C GLN A 6 9.78 8.13 5.50
N TYR A 7 9.44 6.98 6.10
CA TYR A 7 10.04 5.71 5.71
C TYR A 7 9.56 5.25 4.34
N THR A 8 10.50 4.71 3.58
CA THR A 8 10.22 4.12 2.27
C THR A 8 10.35 2.61 2.37
N THR A 9 9.25 1.91 2.12
CA THR A 9 9.23 0.47 1.92
C THR A 9 9.16 0.19 0.43
N VAL A 10 10.02 -0.69 -0.06
CA VAL A 10 10.09 -1.09 -1.48
C VAL A 10 9.87 -2.59 -1.58
N TYR A 11 8.87 -2.98 -2.37
CA TYR A 11 8.65 -4.37 -2.73
C TYR A 11 8.97 -4.53 -4.22
N PRO A 12 9.96 -5.34 -4.60
CA PRO A 12 10.21 -5.64 -6.01
C PRO A 12 9.06 -6.48 -6.54
N LEU A 13 8.32 -5.95 -7.51
CA LEU A 13 7.26 -6.67 -8.21
C LEU A 13 7.77 -7.10 -9.59
N LYS A 14 7.35 -8.30 -10.02
CA LYS A 14 7.72 -8.82 -11.36
C LYS A 14 6.81 -8.22 -12.44
N PRO A 15 5.47 -8.38 -12.39
CA PRO A 15 4.55 -7.53 -13.16
C PRO A 15 4.13 -6.28 -12.39
N LYS A 16 3.84 -5.19 -13.12
CA LYS A 16 3.20 -3.97 -12.59
C LYS A 16 1.69 -4.02 -12.82
N GLU A 17 1.05 -5.09 -12.37
CA GLU A 17 -0.38 -5.35 -12.58
C GLU A 17 -1.11 -5.37 -11.22
N ALA A 18 -2.42 -5.07 -11.24
CA ALA A 18 -3.23 -4.99 -10.03
C ALA A 18 -3.15 -6.23 -9.11
N PRO A 19 -3.13 -7.49 -9.62
CA PRO A 19 -3.02 -8.69 -8.79
C PRO A 19 -1.73 -8.77 -7.96
N GLU A 20 -0.68 -8.05 -8.35
CA GLU A 20 0.61 -8.05 -7.66
C GLU A 20 0.77 -6.83 -6.76
N ILE A 21 0.24 -5.70 -7.21
CA ILE A 21 0.32 -4.43 -6.48
C ILE A 21 -0.58 -4.44 -5.25
N ASN A 22 -1.80 -4.96 -5.37
CA ASN A 22 -2.77 -4.96 -4.26
C ASN A 22 -2.25 -5.72 -3.03
N PRO A 23 -1.77 -6.98 -3.15
CA PRO A 23 -1.20 -7.68 -2.01
C PRO A 23 0.01 -6.96 -1.40
N ALA A 24 0.85 -6.32 -2.23
CA ALA A 24 1.99 -5.56 -1.72
C ALA A 24 1.56 -4.30 -0.93
N MET A 25 0.49 -3.63 -1.35
CA MET A 25 -0.10 -2.53 -0.59
C MET A 25 -0.74 -2.99 0.71
N GLN A 26 -1.55 -4.06 0.67
CA GLN A 26 -2.16 -4.63 1.89
C GLN A 26 -1.07 -5.06 2.88
N ARG A 27 -0.01 -5.71 2.41
CA ARG A 27 1.14 -6.08 3.23
C ARG A 27 1.76 -4.88 3.94
N TYR A 28 1.89 -3.74 3.25
CA TYR A 28 2.36 -2.51 3.88
C TYR A 28 1.39 -2.02 4.97
N ILE A 29 0.10 -1.97 4.68
CA ILE A 29 -0.94 -1.50 5.61
C ILE A 29 -0.94 -2.36 6.88
N GLU A 30 -0.91 -3.68 6.72
CA GLU A 30 -0.87 -4.62 7.86
C GLU A 30 0.42 -4.48 8.68
N TRP A 31 1.58 -4.35 8.01
CA TRP A 31 2.85 -4.15 8.69
C TRP A 31 2.89 -2.84 9.47
N ALA A 32 2.44 -1.74 8.85
CA ALA A 32 2.35 -0.43 9.49
C ALA A 32 1.44 -0.47 10.72
N TYR A 33 0.28 -1.14 10.61
CA TYR A 33 -0.65 -1.30 11.73
C TYR A 33 -0.06 -2.13 12.88
N ARG A 34 0.72 -3.18 12.58
CA ARG A 34 1.39 -3.99 13.61
C ARG A 34 2.42 -3.18 14.40
N LEU A 35 3.18 -2.32 13.72
CA LEU A 35 4.21 -1.48 14.37
C LEU A 35 3.60 -0.27 15.10
N PHE A 36 2.55 0.32 14.53
CA PHE A 36 1.99 1.58 14.99
C PHE A 36 0.46 1.45 15.13
N ARG A 37 0.01 0.66 16.11
CA ARG A 37 -1.43 0.38 16.32
C ARG A 37 -2.31 1.62 16.47
N ALA A 38 -1.78 2.71 17.03
CA ALA A 38 -2.48 3.98 17.18
C ALA A 38 -2.57 4.81 15.89
N PHE A 39 -1.77 4.47 14.86
CA PHE A 39 -1.62 5.24 13.64
C PHE A 39 -1.93 4.34 12.42
N LYS A 40 -3.22 4.00 12.27
CA LYS A 40 -3.70 3.26 11.10
C LYS A 40 -3.47 4.06 9.83
N VAL A 41 -3.11 3.37 8.75
CA VAL A 41 -3.13 3.96 7.40
C VAL A 41 -4.59 4.30 7.05
N THR A 42 -4.86 5.57 6.78
CA THR A 42 -6.22 6.06 6.47
C THR A 42 -6.40 6.44 5.01
N LYS A 43 -5.30 6.64 4.28
CA LYS A 43 -5.32 7.08 2.89
C LYS A 43 -4.09 6.59 2.15
N VAL A 44 -4.31 6.08 0.94
CA VAL A 44 -3.27 5.80 -0.05
C VAL A 44 -3.43 6.80 -1.19
N ILE A 45 -2.32 7.41 -1.62
CA ILE A 45 -2.30 8.36 -2.74
C ILE A 45 -1.43 7.77 -3.84
N THR A 46 -2.00 7.59 -5.02
CA THR A 46 -1.33 7.05 -6.21
C THR A 46 -1.48 8.03 -7.38
N ASN A 47 -0.77 7.78 -8.48
CA ASN A 47 -0.89 8.55 -9.72
C ASN A 47 -2.09 8.12 -10.59
N SER A 48 -3.08 7.42 -10.03
CA SER A 48 -4.26 6.91 -10.75
C SER A 48 -3.95 5.98 -11.93
N GLY A 49 -2.82 5.29 -11.92
CA GLY A 49 -2.51 4.23 -12.88
C GLY A 49 -3.53 3.09 -12.85
N ARG A 50 -3.74 2.43 -13.99
CA ARG A 50 -4.70 1.32 -14.14
C ARG A 50 -4.43 0.16 -13.20
N GLU A 51 -3.16 -0.03 -12.85
CA GLU A 51 -2.67 -1.02 -11.91
C GLU A 51 -3.16 -0.82 -10.47
N PHE A 52 -3.77 0.35 -10.18
CA PHE A 52 -4.38 0.70 -8.88
C PHE A 52 -5.91 0.76 -8.93
N ASN A 53 -6.55 0.49 -10.07
CA ASN A 53 -8.01 0.44 -10.18
C ASN A 53 -8.48 -0.98 -9.88
N ASN A 54 -8.62 -1.32 -8.59
CA ASN A 54 -9.18 -2.61 -8.19
C ASN A 54 -9.99 -2.44 -6.88
N GLU A 55 -11.19 -3.02 -6.85
CA GLU A 55 -12.17 -2.94 -5.76
C GLU A 55 -11.64 -3.51 -4.43
N GLU A 56 -10.64 -4.40 -4.49
CA GLU A 56 -10.01 -5.02 -3.33
C GLU A 56 -9.18 -4.08 -2.43
N MET A 57 -8.79 -2.90 -2.93
CA MET A 57 -8.11 -1.89 -2.10
C MET A 57 -9.07 -1.07 -1.24
N THR A 58 -10.38 -1.24 -1.40
CA THR A 58 -11.41 -0.39 -0.80
C THR A 58 -11.96 -0.91 0.53
N ASN A 59 -11.32 -1.88 1.18
CA ASN A 59 -11.71 -2.40 2.50
C ASN A 59 -10.67 -2.15 3.58
#